data_AF-A0A3B3TIH9-F1
#
_entry.id   AF-A0A3B3TIH9-F1
#
_cell.length_a   1.000
_cell.length_b   1.000
_cell.length_c   1.000
_cell.angle_alpha   90.00
_cell.angle_beta   90.00
_cell.angle_gamma   90.00
#
_symmetry.space_group_name_H-M   'P 1'
#
loop_
_entity.id
_entity.type
_entity.pdbx_description
1 polymer ?
#
loop_
_entity_poly.entity_id
_entity_poly.type
_entity_poly.pdbx_seq_one_letter_code
_entity_poly.pdbx_strand_id
1 'polypeptide(L)'
;MASRWREGHRSRSRERGTSLKTAAAPRQQEPSGDTGDVGESLRELPRWMRLYLYGMHGVTLDVLLSSLQGLLTSRDPKLVGFSSPYLCIMHALTHFALEKIYSQKKCFRGRPVVFHLVFYPSVYIGLQILVGNINTLTEQVRVVSGTQLVVHYILALYFSQVFHRGLAHLQYQPTSRCADLWRSLVGPDHHHHHHHHHHHPSGGLPGFARFLFFGMHGFLDEVLFTSLFNLVEKGVRATGGHTSLWSFLMYGSCSFVVEKLYFHLHFGRGWGTWRRLPIYICFIYTWEFCCGLTLRQFDACSWDYSHYPHNFMGLITLLYLPGWLILSLYQDVLIDFLLLLHFYLPLNFPITVL
;
A
#
# COMPACT_ATOMS: atom_id res chain seq x y z
N MET A 1 6.87 80.98 -42.00
CA MET A 1 6.30 81.04 -40.64
C MET A 1 7.28 80.30 -39.73
N ALA A 2 8.26 80.98 -39.11
CA ALA A 2 8.14 81.65 -37.80
C ALA A 2 7.54 80.69 -36.74
N SER A 3 8.14 80.39 -35.59
CA SER A 3 9.30 80.96 -34.89
C SER A 3 9.57 80.13 -33.63
N ARG A 4 10.86 79.98 -33.29
CA ARG A 4 11.52 80.06 -31.96
C ARG A 4 10.71 79.63 -30.71
N TRP A 5 11.34 78.82 -29.85
CA TRP A 5 11.97 79.31 -28.61
C TRP A 5 13.15 78.41 -28.22
N ARG A 6 14.20 79.06 -27.72
CA ARG A 6 15.52 78.54 -27.32
C ARG A 6 15.76 79.01 -25.88
N GLU A 7 16.66 78.30 -25.20
CA GLU A 7 17.49 78.64 -24.01
C GLU A 7 17.20 77.70 -22.83
N GLY A 8 18.17 77.09 -22.15
CA GLY A 8 19.63 77.19 -22.20
C GLY A 8 20.20 77.28 -20.78
N HIS A 9 21.15 76.40 -20.42
CA HIS A 9 22.32 76.65 -19.54
C HIS A 9 23.14 75.34 -19.47
N ARG A 10 24.34 75.26 -20.08
CA ARG A 10 25.70 75.47 -19.49
C ARG A 10 25.88 74.75 -18.14
N SER A 11 26.93 73.98 -17.84
CA SER A 11 28.19 73.64 -18.51
C SER A 11 29.03 72.74 -17.57
N ARG A 12 29.94 71.92 -18.12
CA ARG A 12 31.39 71.82 -17.76
C ARG A 12 31.93 70.41 -17.40
N SER A 13 33.10 70.13 -18.02
CA SER A 13 34.22 69.21 -17.69
C SER A 13 33.94 67.71 -17.59
N ARG A 14 34.41 66.85 -18.52
CA ARG A 14 35.79 66.45 -18.86
C ARG A 14 36.45 65.61 -17.75
N GLU A 15 36.54 64.30 -17.99
CA GLU A 15 37.69 63.37 -17.81
C GLU A 15 37.12 61.93 -17.78
N ARG A 16 37.52 60.97 -18.61
CA ARG A 16 38.82 60.33 -18.91
C ARG A 16 38.66 58.86 -18.46
N GLY A 17 38.82 57.91 -19.38
CA GLY A 17 38.95 56.50 -19.02
C GLY A 17 38.45 55.49 -20.04
N THR A 18 39.32 55.16 -21.00
CA THR A 18 39.64 53.77 -21.42
C THR A 18 38.55 52.70 -21.32
N SER A 19 38.10 52.13 -22.44
CA SER A 19 38.75 50.93 -22.99
C SER A 19 38.03 50.39 -24.24
N LEU A 20 38.83 49.77 -25.09
CA LEU A 20 38.62 49.20 -26.41
C LEU A 20 37.45 48.20 -26.58
N LYS A 21 36.56 48.50 -27.54
CA LYS A 21 36.26 47.76 -28.81
C LYS A 21 37.07 46.46 -29.05
N THR A 22 36.60 45.34 -29.62
CA THR A 22 35.39 44.91 -30.35
C THR A 22 35.60 43.42 -30.73
N ALA A 23 34.54 42.60 -30.80
CA ALA A 23 34.32 41.56 -31.83
C ALA A 23 32.94 40.89 -31.57
N ALA A 24 31.86 41.38 -32.18
CA ALA A 24 31.27 40.92 -33.45
C ALA A 24 30.51 39.59 -33.34
N ALA A 25 29.18 39.69 -33.38
CA ALA A 25 28.22 38.58 -33.41
C ALA A 25 27.70 38.33 -34.85
N PRO A 26 27.31 37.09 -35.15
CA PRO A 26 26.15 36.85 -36.00
C PRO A 26 25.12 35.93 -35.33
N ARG A 27 23.85 36.16 -35.68
CA ARG A 27 22.64 35.46 -35.22
C ARG A 27 22.45 34.08 -35.86
N GLN A 28 21.60 33.29 -35.18
CA GLN A 28 20.76 32.16 -35.63
C GLN A 28 21.33 30.74 -35.60
N GLN A 29 20.86 29.98 -34.60
CA GLN A 29 20.07 28.75 -34.80
C GLN A 29 19.29 28.46 -33.50
N GLU A 30 17.96 28.53 -33.57
CA GLU A 30 17.08 27.93 -32.57
C GLU A 30 17.24 26.41 -32.63
N PRO A 31 17.34 25.68 -31.50
CA PRO A 31 17.04 24.26 -31.50
C PRO A 31 15.52 24.13 -31.54
N SER A 32 15.04 23.79 -32.73
CA SER A 32 13.74 23.15 -32.97
C SER A 32 13.45 22.09 -31.92
N GLY A 33 12.19 22.07 -31.46
CA GLY A 33 11.69 21.17 -30.45
C GLY A 33 12.13 19.73 -30.67
N ASP A 34 12.98 19.26 -29.78
CA ASP A 34 13.09 17.85 -29.51
C ASP A 34 11.86 17.51 -28.68
N THR A 35 10.89 16.84 -29.31
CA THR A 35 9.88 16.05 -28.62
C THR A 35 10.62 15.03 -27.78
N GLY A 36 11.04 15.45 -26.60
CA GLY A 36 11.55 14.60 -25.56
C GLY A 36 10.47 13.60 -25.23
N ASP A 37 10.61 12.40 -25.79
CA ASP A 37 10.20 11.17 -25.16
C ASP A 37 10.89 11.17 -23.78
N VAL A 38 10.27 11.86 -22.82
CA VAL A 38 10.61 11.78 -21.41
C VAL A 38 10.21 10.36 -21.04
N GLY A 39 11.11 9.41 -21.33
CA GLY A 39 10.99 8.03 -20.90
C GLY A 39 10.69 8.06 -19.41
N GLU A 40 9.42 7.82 -19.08
CA GLU A 40 8.92 7.89 -17.72
C GLU A 40 9.65 6.82 -16.91
N SER A 41 10.68 7.26 -16.19
CA SER A 41 11.51 6.35 -15.42
C SER A 41 10.67 5.75 -14.31
N LEU A 42 10.48 4.43 -14.36
CA LEU A 42 9.96 3.64 -13.25
C LEU A 42 10.77 3.98 -12.00
N ARG A 43 10.09 4.51 -10.97
CA ARG A 43 10.75 4.99 -9.75
C ARG A 43 10.70 3.92 -8.67
N GLU A 44 11.72 3.96 -7.81
CA GLU A 44 11.66 3.24 -6.54
C GLU A 44 10.43 3.66 -5.73
N LEU A 45 9.88 2.70 -4.98
CA LEU A 45 8.69 2.93 -4.17
C LEU A 45 8.93 4.04 -3.12
N PRO A 46 8.08 5.10 -3.07
CA PRO A 46 8.14 6.15 -2.05
C PRO A 46 8.17 5.61 -0.61
N ARG A 47 8.85 6.32 0.30
CA ARG A 47 9.05 5.89 1.69
C ARG A 47 7.73 5.64 2.44
N TRP A 48 6.73 6.50 2.23
CA TRP A 48 5.43 6.37 2.89
C TRP A 48 4.69 5.10 2.45
N MET A 49 4.78 4.72 1.16
CA MET A 49 4.17 3.49 0.64
C MET A 49 4.84 2.26 1.25
N ARG A 50 6.18 2.28 1.40
CA ARG A 50 6.92 1.22 2.10
C ARG A 50 6.45 1.08 3.55
N LEU A 51 6.38 2.19 4.29
CA LEU A 51 5.90 2.20 5.69
C LEU A 51 4.49 1.63 5.81
N TYR A 52 3.58 2.02 4.91
CA TYR A 52 2.22 1.49 4.86
C TYR A 52 2.20 -0.02 4.61
N LEU A 53 2.94 -0.52 3.61
CA LEU A 53 3.03 -1.96 3.32
C LEU A 53 3.63 -2.75 4.50
N TYR A 54 4.64 -2.20 5.18
CA TYR A 54 5.22 -2.81 6.37
C TYR A 54 4.24 -2.90 7.53
N GLY A 55 3.53 -1.80 7.84
CA GLY A 55 2.54 -1.77 8.90
C GLY A 55 1.39 -2.74 8.64
N MET A 56 0.80 -2.67 7.43
CA MET A 56 -0.29 -3.56 7.01
C MET A 56 0.11 -5.04 7.06
N HIS A 57 1.31 -5.38 6.56
CA HIS A 57 1.78 -6.76 6.59
C HIS A 57 2.09 -7.24 8.02
N GLY A 58 2.65 -6.37 8.87
CA GLY A 58 2.86 -6.66 10.28
C GLY A 58 1.55 -6.97 11.02
N VAL A 59 0.51 -6.14 10.83
CA VAL A 59 -0.84 -6.39 11.38
C VAL A 59 -1.40 -7.73 10.89
N THR A 60 -1.21 -8.04 9.60
CA THR A 60 -1.63 -9.33 9.04
C THR A 60 -0.96 -10.50 9.75
N LEU A 61 0.36 -10.43 10.00
CA LEU A 61 1.09 -11.48 10.70
C LEU A 61 0.66 -11.59 12.17
N ASP A 62 0.43 -10.48 12.86
CA ASP A 62 -0.10 -10.49 14.24
C ASP A 62 -1.42 -11.25 14.31
N VAL A 63 -2.36 -10.92 13.41
CA VAL A 63 -3.67 -11.55 13.31
C VAL A 63 -3.54 -13.04 13.00
N LEU A 64 -2.72 -13.42 12.01
CA LEU A 64 -2.50 -14.82 11.63
C LEU A 64 -1.91 -15.64 12.77
N LEU A 65 -0.87 -15.12 13.44
CA LEU A 65 -0.17 -15.84 14.49
C LEU A 65 -1.04 -15.98 15.75
N SER A 66 -1.72 -14.91 16.16
CA SER A 66 -2.61 -14.93 17.32
C SER A 66 -3.83 -15.80 17.09
N SER A 67 -4.41 -15.78 15.89
CA SER A 67 -5.52 -16.67 15.51
C SER A 67 -5.08 -18.14 15.45
N LEU A 68 -3.91 -18.44 14.87
CA LEU A 68 -3.37 -19.80 14.83
C LEU A 68 -3.11 -20.33 16.25
N GLN A 69 -2.57 -19.49 17.14
CA GLN A 69 -2.39 -19.84 18.53
C GLN A 69 -3.74 -20.11 19.23
N GLY A 70 -4.75 -19.29 18.96
CA GLY A 70 -6.12 -19.46 19.43
C GLY A 70 -6.75 -20.77 18.94
N LEU A 71 -6.56 -21.10 17.66
CA LEU A 71 -7.03 -22.36 17.06
C LEU A 71 -6.38 -23.59 17.72
N LEU A 72 -5.06 -23.54 17.94
CA LEU A 72 -4.33 -24.64 18.58
C LEU A 72 -4.71 -24.83 20.05
N THR A 73 -5.12 -23.76 20.74
CA THR A 73 -5.43 -23.79 22.17
C THR A 73 -6.91 -24.08 22.43
N SER A 74 -7.80 -23.35 21.76
CA SER A 74 -9.24 -23.29 22.07
C SER A 74 -10.14 -23.88 20.97
N ARG A 75 -9.59 -24.24 19.80
CA ARG A 75 -10.33 -24.73 18.62
C ARG A 75 -11.54 -23.88 18.23
N ASP A 76 -11.43 -22.57 18.39
CA ASP A 76 -12.52 -21.63 18.10
C ASP A 76 -12.75 -21.51 16.57
N PRO A 77 -13.94 -21.86 16.05
CA PRO A 77 -14.25 -21.75 14.61
C PRO A 77 -14.24 -20.30 14.10
N LYS A 78 -14.33 -19.30 14.99
CA LYS A 78 -14.30 -17.87 14.62
C LYS A 78 -12.92 -17.37 14.27
N LEU A 79 -11.86 -18.11 14.64
CA LEU A 79 -10.48 -17.80 14.26
C LEU A 79 -10.08 -16.35 14.54
N VAL A 80 -10.41 -15.85 15.74
CA VAL A 80 -10.15 -14.45 16.13
C VAL A 80 -8.64 -14.21 16.32
N GLY A 81 -8.13 -13.18 15.64
CA GLY A 81 -6.79 -12.65 15.81
C GLY A 81 -6.80 -11.23 16.36
N PHE A 82 -5.65 -10.81 16.90
CA PHE A 82 -5.48 -9.55 17.62
C PHE A 82 -4.29 -8.76 17.06
N SER A 83 -4.44 -7.44 17.00
CA SER A 83 -3.34 -6.50 16.76
C SER A 83 -3.75 -5.12 17.31
N SER A 84 -2.99 -4.06 17.02
CA SER A 84 -3.36 -2.71 17.42
C SER A 84 -2.78 -1.64 16.47
N PRO A 85 -3.35 -0.43 16.43
CA PRO A 85 -2.77 0.68 15.69
C PRO A 85 -1.33 1.00 16.11
N TYR A 86 -1.01 0.82 17.39
CA TYR A 86 0.36 0.97 17.91
C TYR A 86 1.31 -0.07 17.32
N LEU A 87 0.92 -1.35 17.32
CA LEU A 87 1.73 -2.41 16.73
C LEU A 87 1.93 -2.20 15.22
N CYS A 88 0.90 -1.71 14.50
CA CYS A 88 1.03 -1.31 13.11
C CYS A 88 2.18 -0.31 12.88
N ILE A 89 2.25 0.74 13.71
CA ILE A 89 3.33 1.74 13.65
C ILE A 89 4.68 1.09 14.00
N MET A 90 4.73 0.26 15.04
CA MET A 90 5.97 -0.43 15.44
C MET A 90 6.48 -1.34 14.33
N HIS A 91 5.61 -2.10 13.67
CA HIS A 91 5.95 -2.93 12.51
C HIS A 91 6.46 -2.08 11.35
N ALA A 92 5.79 -0.97 11.04
CA ALA A 92 6.20 -0.06 9.98
C ALA A 92 7.63 0.45 10.21
N LEU A 93 7.94 0.94 11.41
CA LEU A 93 9.26 1.48 11.76
C LEU A 93 10.34 0.40 11.83
N THR A 94 10.02 -0.74 12.46
CA THR A 94 10.93 -1.88 12.63
C THR A 94 11.36 -2.44 11.28
N HIS A 95 10.39 -2.70 10.39
CA HIS A 95 10.70 -3.24 9.08
C HIS A 95 11.33 -2.23 8.13
N PHE A 96 11.06 -0.93 8.29
CA PHE A 96 11.79 0.11 7.59
C PHE A 96 13.27 0.16 8.00
N ALA A 97 13.58 -0.02 9.30
CA ALA A 97 14.95 -0.13 9.76
C ALA A 97 15.64 -1.42 9.25
N LEU A 98 14.93 -2.56 9.30
CA LEU A 98 15.41 -3.84 8.77
C LEU A 98 15.68 -3.80 7.27
N GLU A 99 14.91 -3.04 6.49
CA GLU A 99 15.18 -2.82 5.08
C GLU A 99 16.54 -2.14 4.85
N LYS A 100 16.90 -1.17 5.71
CA LYS A 100 18.21 -0.52 5.62
C LYS A 100 19.34 -1.50 5.91
N ILE A 101 19.17 -2.35 6.91
CA ILE A 101 20.10 -3.44 7.20
C ILE A 101 20.17 -4.42 6.03
N TYR A 102 19.01 -4.76 5.44
CA TYR A 102 18.92 -5.62 4.26
C TYR A 102 19.68 -5.05 3.05
N SER A 103 19.66 -3.74 2.86
CA SER A 103 20.39 -3.07 1.76
C SER A 103 21.92 -3.21 1.88
N GLN A 104 22.44 -3.42 3.10
CA GLN A 104 23.86 -3.66 3.37
C GLN A 104 24.32 -5.07 2.96
N LYS A 105 23.44 -5.92 2.40
CA LYS A 105 23.81 -7.24 1.86
C LYS A 105 24.97 -7.21 0.85
N LYS A 106 25.19 -6.07 0.18
CA LYS A 106 26.33 -5.87 -0.73
C LYS A 106 27.69 -6.03 -0.03
N CYS A 107 27.78 -5.72 1.27
CA CYS A 107 28.99 -5.90 2.08
C CYS A 107 29.30 -7.38 2.37
N PHE A 108 28.30 -8.26 2.27
CA PHE A 108 28.43 -9.70 2.52
C PHE A 108 28.48 -10.54 1.23
N ARG A 109 28.85 -9.93 0.09
CA ARG A 109 28.86 -10.59 -1.24
C ARG A 109 29.65 -11.91 -1.29
N GLY A 110 30.67 -12.08 -0.46
CA GLY A 110 31.46 -13.32 -0.38
C GLY A 110 30.78 -14.47 0.37
N ARG A 111 29.74 -14.21 1.19
CA ARG A 111 29.05 -15.21 2.02
C ARG A 111 27.55 -14.87 2.20
N PRO A 112 26.72 -14.93 1.14
CA PRO A 112 25.31 -14.54 1.21
C PRO A 112 24.49 -15.39 2.20
N VAL A 113 24.86 -16.67 2.37
CA VAL A 113 24.20 -17.59 3.31
C VAL A 113 24.33 -17.11 4.76
N VAL A 114 25.51 -16.61 5.14
CA VAL A 114 25.76 -16.09 6.49
C VAL A 114 24.89 -14.87 6.76
N PHE A 115 24.68 -14.03 5.74
CA PHE A 115 23.80 -12.87 5.87
C PHE A 115 22.34 -13.28 6.11
N HIS A 116 21.79 -14.14 5.27
CA HIS A 116 20.37 -14.51 5.31
C HIS A 116 20.00 -15.45 6.46
N LEU A 117 20.90 -16.37 6.87
CA LEU A 117 20.59 -17.37 7.90
C LEU A 117 21.05 -17.02 9.31
N VAL A 118 22.03 -16.12 9.45
CA VAL A 118 22.65 -15.81 10.75
C VAL A 118 22.51 -14.33 11.08
N PHE A 119 23.08 -13.43 10.26
CA PHE A 119 23.15 -12.01 10.59
C PHE A 119 21.76 -11.36 10.63
N TYR A 120 20.99 -11.48 9.55
CA TYR A 120 19.66 -10.87 9.47
C TYR A 120 18.70 -11.42 10.53
N PRO A 121 18.59 -12.75 10.74
CA PRO A 121 17.75 -13.29 11.81
C PRO A 121 18.15 -12.83 13.22
N SER A 122 19.46 -12.73 13.50
CA SER A 122 19.94 -12.24 14.81
C SER A 122 19.48 -10.80 15.06
N VAL A 123 19.61 -9.92 14.06
CA VAL A 123 19.19 -8.52 14.17
C VAL A 123 17.67 -8.41 14.26
N TYR A 124 16.92 -9.19 13.47
CA TYR A 124 15.46 -9.24 13.53
C TYR A 124 14.98 -9.64 14.93
N ILE A 125 15.48 -10.76 15.46
CA ILE A 125 15.09 -11.26 16.79
C ILE A 125 15.46 -10.24 17.87
N GLY A 126 16.66 -9.67 17.82
CA GLY A 126 17.08 -8.65 18.79
C GLY A 126 16.16 -7.42 18.78
N LEU A 127 15.73 -6.97 17.60
CA LEU A 127 14.81 -5.84 17.47
C LEU A 127 13.39 -6.19 17.95
N GLN A 128 12.90 -7.39 17.68
CA GLN A 128 11.60 -7.86 18.17
C GLN A 128 11.57 -8.01 19.70
N ILE A 129 12.66 -8.49 20.32
CA ILE A 129 12.80 -8.54 21.78
C ILE A 129 12.80 -7.12 22.36
N LEU A 130 13.50 -6.18 21.72
CA LEU A 130 13.54 -4.78 22.17
C LEU A 130 12.14 -4.14 22.12
N VAL A 131 11.42 -4.30 21.01
CA VAL A 131 10.05 -3.80 20.85
C VAL A 131 9.10 -4.46 21.84
N GLY A 132 9.21 -5.78 22.03
CA GLY A 132 8.42 -6.54 23.00
C GLY A 132 8.64 -6.06 24.43
N ASN A 133 9.89 -5.79 24.81
CA ASN A 133 10.23 -5.28 26.15
C ASN A 133 9.74 -3.84 26.38
N ILE A 134 9.75 -2.99 25.35
CA ILE A 134 9.19 -1.62 25.44
C ILE A 134 7.69 -1.68 25.75
N ASN A 135 6.98 -2.64 25.16
CA ASN A 135 5.55 -2.84 25.40
C ASN A 135 5.25 -3.33 26.83
N THR A 136 6.21 -3.97 27.51
CA THR A 136 6.05 -4.55 28.86
C THR A 136 6.81 -3.78 29.94
N LEU A 137 7.27 -2.54 29.68
CA LEU A 137 7.99 -1.70 30.66
C LEU A 137 7.19 -1.40 31.95
N THR A 138 5.97 -1.89 32.08
CA THR A 138 5.16 -1.85 33.30
C THR A 138 5.25 -3.11 34.17
N GLU A 139 5.54 -4.31 33.68
CA GLU A 139 5.75 -5.51 34.51
C GLU A 139 6.65 -6.58 33.84
N GLN A 140 7.74 -6.95 34.53
CA GLN A 140 8.66 -8.09 34.32
C GLN A 140 9.25 -8.35 32.91
N VAL A 141 10.58 -8.52 32.88
CA VAL A 141 11.34 -8.95 31.69
C VAL A 141 10.80 -10.30 31.21
N ARG A 142 10.21 -10.33 30.01
CA ARG A 142 9.64 -11.54 29.44
C ARG A 142 10.77 -12.46 29.00
N VAL A 143 10.96 -13.59 29.69
CA VAL A 143 11.80 -14.68 29.17
C VAL A 143 11.09 -15.25 27.94
N VAL A 144 11.66 -15.02 26.75
CA VAL A 144 11.10 -15.50 25.48
C VAL A 144 11.16 -17.03 25.47
N SER A 145 10.00 -17.68 25.27
CA SER A 145 9.94 -19.14 25.15
C SER A 145 10.74 -19.62 23.93
N GLY A 146 11.36 -20.80 24.01
CA GLY A 146 12.07 -21.41 22.88
C GLY A 146 11.19 -21.55 21.63
N THR A 147 9.89 -21.81 21.81
CA THR A 147 8.92 -21.87 20.70
C THR A 147 8.72 -20.51 20.03
N GLN A 148 8.66 -19.42 20.81
CA GLN A 148 8.57 -18.06 20.28
C GLN A 148 9.84 -17.69 19.51
N LEU A 149 11.02 -18.08 20.00
CA LEU A 149 12.29 -17.83 19.30
C LEU A 149 12.31 -18.50 17.92
N VAL A 150 11.84 -19.75 17.82
CA VAL A 150 11.72 -20.48 16.56
C VAL A 150 10.78 -19.77 15.58
N VAL A 151 9.61 -19.31 16.06
CA VAL A 151 8.67 -18.54 15.22
C VAL A 151 9.32 -17.26 14.70
N HIS A 152 9.98 -16.48 15.56
CA HIS A 152 10.67 -15.26 15.14
C HIS A 152 11.81 -15.54 14.16
N TYR A 153 12.51 -16.67 14.31
CA TYR A 153 13.54 -17.09 13.35
C TYR A 153 12.94 -17.41 11.98
N ILE A 154 11.84 -18.17 11.92
CA ILE A 154 11.13 -18.48 10.68
C ILE A 154 10.63 -17.19 10.00
N LEU A 155 10.03 -16.28 10.77
CA LEU A 155 9.60 -14.97 10.27
C LEU A 155 10.78 -14.17 9.72
N ALA A 156 11.93 -14.17 10.39
CA ALA A 156 13.11 -13.49 9.89
C ALA A 156 13.59 -14.04 8.54
N LEU A 157 13.55 -15.37 8.36
CA LEU A 157 13.86 -16.00 7.08
C LEU A 157 12.86 -15.56 6.00
N TYR A 158 11.57 -15.59 6.32
CA TYR A 158 10.51 -15.11 5.43
C TYR A 158 10.74 -13.65 5.00
N PHE A 159 11.02 -12.74 5.94
CA PHE A 159 11.25 -11.34 5.63
C PHE A 159 12.49 -11.13 4.75
N SER A 160 13.57 -11.85 5.04
CA SER A 160 14.83 -11.76 4.31
C SER A 160 14.75 -12.31 2.88
N GLN A 161 14.05 -13.43 2.70
CA GLN A 161 14.04 -14.19 1.44
C GLN A 161 12.86 -13.84 0.54
N VAL A 162 11.69 -13.61 1.13
CA VAL A 162 10.41 -13.41 0.42
C VAL A 162 10.00 -11.94 0.44
N PHE A 163 9.76 -11.37 1.64
CA PHE A 163 9.10 -10.06 1.74
C PHE A 163 9.94 -8.92 1.17
N HIS A 164 11.16 -8.70 1.68
CA HIS A 164 12.04 -7.62 1.19
C HIS A 164 12.44 -7.82 -0.27
N ARG A 165 12.52 -9.09 -0.71
CA ARG A 165 12.76 -9.41 -2.11
C ARG A 165 11.56 -9.00 -2.96
N GLY A 166 10.34 -9.37 -2.59
CA GLY A 166 9.10 -8.97 -3.28
C GLY A 166 8.95 -7.45 -3.36
N LEU A 167 9.17 -6.74 -2.24
CA LEU A 167 9.12 -5.28 -2.19
C LEU A 167 10.15 -4.62 -3.11
N ALA A 168 11.35 -5.19 -3.25
CA ALA A 168 12.37 -4.67 -4.16
C ALA A 168 12.02 -4.81 -5.65
N HIS A 169 11.08 -5.70 -6.01
CA HIS A 169 10.59 -5.84 -7.38
C HIS A 169 9.36 -4.95 -7.66
N LEU A 170 8.80 -4.29 -6.64
CA LEU A 170 7.71 -3.35 -6.81
C LEU A 170 8.25 -1.99 -7.26
N GLN A 171 7.71 -1.49 -8.37
CA GLN A 171 8.02 -0.18 -8.92
C GLN A 171 6.79 0.72 -8.91
N TYR A 172 7.04 2.01 -8.79
CA TYR A 172 6.05 3.05 -8.77
C TYR A 172 6.08 3.84 -10.09
N GLN A 173 4.94 3.90 -10.77
CA GLN A 173 4.78 4.71 -11.97
C GLN A 173 3.70 5.79 -11.75
N PRO A 174 4.07 7.07 -11.64
CA PRO A 174 3.10 8.14 -11.54
C PRO A 174 2.43 8.43 -12.89
N THR A 175 1.17 7.97 -13.04
CA THR A 175 0.04 8.65 -13.71
C THR A 175 -0.17 8.68 -15.24
N SER A 176 0.51 7.92 -16.09
CA SER A 176 0.24 7.99 -17.56
C SER A 176 -0.50 6.81 -18.18
N ARG A 177 -0.72 5.69 -17.47
CA ARG A 177 -1.26 4.45 -18.09
C ARG A 177 -2.49 3.80 -17.45
N CYS A 178 -3.20 4.44 -16.50
CA CYS A 178 -4.40 3.82 -15.87
C CYS A 178 -5.45 3.33 -16.89
N ALA A 179 -5.69 4.11 -17.95
CA ALA A 179 -6.64 3.74 -19.00
C ALA A 179 -6.13 2.58 -19.88
N ASP A 180 -4.82 2.51 -20.13
CA ASP A 180 -4.19 1.41 -20.88
C ASP A 180 -4.13 0.13 -20.02
N LEU A 181 -3.90 0.27 -18.72
CA LEU A 181 -3.93 -0.82 -17.75
C LEU A 181 -5.34 -1.41 -17.65
N TRP A 182 -6.38 -0.56 -17.61
CA TRP A 182 -7.77 -1.01 -17.71
C TRP A 182 -8.00 -1.83 -18.99
N ARG A 183 -7.58 -1.33 -20.15
CA ARG A 183 -7.70 -2.07 -21.43
C ARG A 183 -6.94 -3.40 -21.39
N SER A 184 -5.79 -3.47 -20.72
CA SER A 184 -5.05 -4.73 -20.53
C SER A 184 -5.69 -5.67 -19.50
N LEU A 185 -6.39 -5.16 -18.48
CA LEU A 185 -7.03 -5.95 -17.42
C LEU A 185 -8.43 -6.48 -17.82
N VAL A 186 -9.01 -5.93 -18.90
CA VAL A 186 -10.34 -6.29 -19.45
C VAL A 186 -10.25 -6.91 -20.82
N GLY A 187 -9.09 -6.80 -21.49
CA GLY A 187 -8.90 -7.19 -22.87
C GLY A 187 -9.56 -8.54 -23.18
N PRO A 188 -10.45 -8.60 -24.18
CA PRO A 188 -11.08 -9.86 -24.57
C PRO A 188 -10.03 -10.77 -25.24
N ASP A 189 -10.11 -12.06 -24.96
CA ASP A 189 -9.58 -13.12 -25.82
C ASP A 189 -10.28 -13.03 -27.19
N HIS A 190 -9.91 -12.10 -28.07
CA HIS A 190 -10.33 -12.14 -29.47
C HIS A 190 -9.20 -11.70 -30.40
N HIS A 191 -8.82 -12.65 -31.26
CA HIS A 191 -7.96 -12.50 -32.41
C HIS A 191 -8.23 -11.23 -33.21
N HIS A 192 -7.24 -10.34 -33.28
CA HIS A 192 -6.97 -9.60 -34.51
C HIS A 192 -5.47 -9.39 -34.68
N HIS A 193 -4.94 -10.00 -35.75
CA HIS A 193 -3.62 -9.74 -36.29
C HIS A 193 -3.50 -8.27 -36.67
N HIS A 194 -2.57 -7.55 -36.04
CA HIS A 194 -1.77 -6.55 -36.74
C HIS A 194 -0.36 -6.47 -36.13
N HIS A 195 0.61 -6.42 -37.04
CA HIS A 195 2.05 -6.59 -36.83
C HIS A 195 2.71 -5.52 -35.94
N HIS A 196 3.65 -6.01 -35.12
CA HIS A 196 4.87 -5.38 -34.59
C HIS A 196 4.86 -3.90 -34.15
N HIS A 197 4.80 -3.70 -32.83
CA HIS A 197 5.91 -3.13 -32.07
C HIS A 197 6.01 -3.88 -30.74
N HIS A 198 7.20 -4.39 -30.40
CA HIS A 198 7.48 -5.01 -29.10
C HIS A 198 7.47 -3.93 -28.00
N HIS A 199 6.28 -3.48 -27.58
CA HIS A 199 6.09 -2.90 -26.26
C HIS A 199 5.63 -4.03 -25.35
N HIS A 200 6.56 -4.56 -24.56
CA HIS A 200 6.23 -5.44 -23.44
C HIS A 200 5.11 -4.79 -22.62
N PRO A 201 4.02 -5.51 -22.29
CA PRO A 201 3.04 -4.98 -21.37
C PRO A 201 3.76 -4.76 -20.04
N SER A 202 3.92 -3.51 -19.64
CA SER A 202 4.32 -3.12 -18.30
C SER A 202 3.27 -3.69 -17.35
N GLY A 203 3.51 -4.89 -16.83
CA GLY A 203 2.51 -5.68 -16.14
C GLY A 203 2.12 -5.03 -14.81
N GLY A 204 0.87 -4.57 -14.72
CA GLY A 204 0.27 -4.22 -13.43
C GLY A 204 0.29 -5.41 -12.46
N LEU A 205 -0.02 -5.15 -11.20
CA LEU A 205 -0.12 -6.20 -10.18
C LEU A 205 -1.04 -7.36 -10.62
N PRO A 206 -0.57 -8.62 -10.59
CA PRO A 206 -1.40 -9.80 -10.85
C PRO A 206 -2.65 -9.82 -9.96
N GLY A 207 -3.75 -10.40 -10.45
CA GLY A 207 -5.01 -10.43 -9.69
C GLY A 207 -4.89 -11.07 -8.31
N PHE A 208 -4.12 -12.15 -8.19
CA PHE A 208 -3.86 -12.77 -6.89
C PHE A 208 -3.13 -11.83 -5.92
N ALA A 209 -2.13 -11.07 -6.40
CA ALA A 209 -1.41 -10.10 -5.56
C ALA A 209 -2.33 -8.96 -5.09
N ARG A 210 -3.24 -8.49 -5.95
CA ARG A 210 -4.26 -7.49 -5.61
C ARG A 210 -5.25 -8.03 -4.57
N PHE A 211 -5.72 -9.28 -4.73
CA PHE A 211 -6.57 -9.94 -3.75
C PHE A 211 -5.88 -10.09 -2.38
N LEU A 212 -4.62 -10.53 -2.36
CA LEU A 212 -3.84 -10.62 -1.11
C LEU A 212 -3.70 -9.25 -0.45
N PHE A 213 -3.41 -8.22 -1.24
CA PHE A 213 -3.33 -6.86 -0.74
C PHE A 213 -4.67 -6.42 -0.12
N PHE A 214 -5.79 -6.61 -0.81
CA PHE A 214 -7.11 -6.27 -0.28
C PHE A 214 -7.46 -7.03 0.99
N GLY A 215 -7.12 -8.31 1.08
CA GLY A 215 -7.33 -9.09 2.31
C GLY A 215 -6.50 -8.60 3.48
N MET A 216 -5.20 -8.32 3.26
CA MET A 216 -4.32 -7.73 4.28
C MET A 216 -4.79 -6.33 4.70
N HIS A 217 -5.28 -5.56 3.75
CA HIS A 217 -5.81 -4.23 4.02
C HIS A 217 -7.13 -4.29 4.79
N GLY A 218 -8.01 -5.23 4.47
CA GLY A 218 -9.24 -5.47 5.23
C GLY A 218 -8.97 -5.83 6.69
N PHE A 219 -7.91 -6.59 6.99
CA PHE A 219 -7.46 -6.80 8.37
C PHE A 219 -7.03 -5.50 9.04
N LEU A 220 -6.28 -4.65 8.34
CA LEU A 220 -5.89 -3.35 8.86
C LEU A 220 -7.13 -2.49 9.17
N ASP A 221 -8.09 -2.43 8.25
CA ASP A 221 -9.33 -1.67 8.42
C ASP A 221 -10.13 -2.16 9.62
N GLU A 222 -10.30 -3.48 9.77
CA GLU A 222 -11.06 -4.04 10.89
C GLU A 222 -10.34 -3.87 12.24
N VAL A 223 -9.02 -4.03 12.29
CA VAL A 223 -8.24 -3.78 13.50
C VAL A 223 -8.32 -2.31 13.91
N LEU A 224 -8.25 -1.37 12.95
CA LEU A 224 -8.43 0.05 13.21
C LEU A 224 -9.85 0.36 13.68
N PHE A 225 -10.86 -0.19 13.03
CA PHE A 225 -12.26 -0.01 13.36
C PHE A 225 -12.59 -0.52 14.77
N THR A 226 -12.24 -1.77 15.06
CA THR A 226 -12.48 -2.39 16.38
C THR A 226 -11.68 -1.72 17.49
N SER A 227 -10.45 -1.27 17.21
CA SER A 227 -9.64 -0.50 18.16
C SER A 227 -10.29 0.86 18.46
N LEU A 228 -10.73 1.60 17.43
CA LEU A 228 -11.42 2.87 17.61
C LEU A 228 -12.74 2.68 18.37
N PHE A 229 -13.49 1.63 18.03
CA PHE A 229 -14.73 1.31 18.71
C PHE A 229 -14.49 1.00 20.19
N ASN A 230 -13.51 0.15 20.50
CA ASN A 230 -13.09 -0.13 21.88
C ASN A 230 -12.63 1.13 22.62
N LEU A 231 -11.91 2.03 21.95
CA LEU A 231 -11.47 3.29 22.54
C LEU A 231 -12.65 4.21 22.89
N VAL A 232 -13.66 4.29 22.01
CA VAL A 232 -14.86 5.11 22.22
C VAL A 232 -15.75 4.53 23.32
N GLU A 233 -15.95 3.22 23.34
CA GLU A 233 -16.85 2.55 24.28
C GLU A 233 -16.22 2.33 25.66
N LYS A 234 -14.95 1.91 25.71
CA LYS A 234 -14.27 1.44 26.93
C LYS A 234 -13.15 2.38 27.40
N GLY A 235 -12.85 3.44 26.63
CA GLY A 235 -11.83 4.43 26.96
C GLY A 235 -10.38 3.97 26.68
N VAL A 236 -9.42 4.79 27.12
CA VAL A 236 -7.97 4.68 26.79
C VAL A 236 -7.34 3.34 27.16
N ARG A 237 -7.97 2.54 28.04
CA ARG A 237 -7.44 1.25 28.48
C ARG A 237 -7.64 0.11 27.46
N ALA A 238 -8.42 0.32 26.40
CA ALA A 238 -8.74 -0.71 25.41
C ALA A 238 -8.38 -0.28 23.98
N THR A 239 -7.08 -0.11 23.70
CA THR A 239 -6.58 0.30 22.36
C THR A 239 -6.34 -0.89 21.41
N GLY A 240 -6.54 -2.12 21.88
CA GLY A 240 -6.42 -3.33 21.05
C GLY A 240 -7.57 -3.45 20.04
N GLY A 241 -7.22 -3.88 18.83
CA GLY A 241 -8.16 -4.29 17.79
C GLY A 241 -8.17 -5.81 17.62
N HIS A 242 -9.23 -6.31 17.03
CA HIS A 242 -9.39 -7.73 16.71
C HIS A 242 -10.11 -7.90 15.38
N THR A 243 -9.93 -9.07 14.77
CA THR A 243 -10.54 -9.44 13.49
C THR A 243 -10.60 -10.97 13.39
N SER A 244 -11.47 -11.52 12.55
CA SER A 244 -11.51 -12.95 12.25
C SER A 244 -10.68 -13.26 11.02
N LEU A 245 -10.05 -14.45 10.93
CA LEU A 245 -9.42 -14.88 9.67
C LEU A 245 -10.40 -14.93 8.48
N TRP A 246 -11.69 -15.14 8.74
CA TRP A 246 -12.73 -15.10 7.71
C TRP A 246 -12.86 -13.71 7.08
N SER A 247 -12.55 -12.65 7.83
CA SER A 247 -12.54 -11.28 7.36
C SER A 247 -11.55 -11.04 6.22
N PHE A 248 -10.41 -11.76 6.20
CA PHE A 248 -9.47 -11.70 5.07
C PHE A 248 -10.15 -12.06 3.76
N LEU A 249 -10.88 -13.19 3.78
CA LEU A 249 -11.56 -13.70 2.60
C LEU A 249 -12.75 -12.81 2.24
N MET A 250 -13.52 -12.35 3.22
CA MET A 250 -14.66 -11.47 2.98
C MET A 250 -14.24 -10.13 2.38
N TYR A 251 -13.36 -9.39 3.04
CA TYR A 251 -12.93 -8.08 2.57
C TYR A 251 -12.07 -8.19 1.32
N GLY A 252 -11.16 -9.17 1.26
CA GLY A 252 -10.34 -9.42 0.08
C GLY A 252 -11.20 -9.69 -1.16
N SER A 253 -12.23 -10.55 -1.05
CA SER A 253 -13.14 -10.84 -2.17
C SER A 253 -14.07 -9.68 -2.49
N CYS A 254 -14.62 -9.00 -1.48
CA CYS A 254 -15.46 -7.83 -1.66
C CYS A 254 -14.72 -6.73 -2.44
N SER A 255 -13.57 -6.29 -1.94
CA SER A 255 -12.75 -5.24 -2.59
C SER A 255 -12.26 -5.67 -3.97
N PHE A 256 -11.96 -6.95 -4.19
CA PHE A 256 -11.58 -7.46 -5.52
C PHE A 256 -12.72 -7.38 -6.53
N VAL A 257 -13.96 -7.65 -6.12
CA VAL A 257 -15.14 -7.48 -6.99
C VAL A 257 -15.48 -6.00 -7.18
N VAL A 258 -15.42 -5.20 -6.11
CA VAL A 258 -15.64 -3.74 -6.16
C VAL A 258 -14.62 -3.08 -7.07
N GLU A 259 -13.39 -3.56 -7.16
CA GLU A 259 -12.40 -3.08 -8.12
C GLU A 259 -12.83 -3.31 -9.57
N LYS A 260 -13.39 -4.49 -9.90
CA LYS A 260 -13.94 -4.74 -11.25
C LYS A 260 -15.12 -3.83 -11.55
N LEU A 261 -15.96 -3.58 -10.54
CA LEU A 261 -17.07 -2.65 -10.64
C LEU A 261 -16.58 -1.21 -10.81
N TYR A 262 -15.56 -0.78 -10.06
CA TYR A 262 -14.92 0.53 -10.17
C TYR A 262 -14.49 0.76 -11.60
N PHE A 263 -13.75 -0.19 -12.15
CA PHE A 263 -13.27 0.00 -13.50
C PHE A 263 -14.38 0.02 -14.55
N HIS A 264 -15.39 -0.86 -14.42
CA HIS A 264 -16.53 -0.88 -15.34
C HIS A 264 -17.31 0.44 -15.30
N LEU A 265 -17.58 0.96 -14.10
CA LEU A 265 -18.36 2.19 -13.91
C LEU A 265 -17.54 3.44 -14.24
N HIS A 266 -16.29 3.51 -13.78
CA HIS A 266 -15.42 4.67 -13.96
C HIS A 266 -14.89 4.77 -15.39
N PHE A 267 -14.19 3.74 -15.89
CA PHE A 267 -13.58 3.77 -17.22
C PHE A 267 -14.55 3.36 -18.33
N GLY A 268 -15.44 2.40 -18.07
CA GLY A 268 -16.40 1.93 -19.06
C GLY A 268 -17.58 2.89 -19.27
N ARG A 269 -18.18 3.41 -18.18
CA ARG A 269 -19.37 4.28 -18.25
C ARG A 269 -19.08 5.76 -18.00
N GLY A 270 -17.86 6.13 -17.60
CA GLY A 270 -17.50 7.52 -17.29
C GLY A 270 -18.18 8.07 -16.04
N TRP A 271 -18.65 7.20 -15.13
CA TRP A 271 -19.35 7.65 -13.93
C TRP A 271 -18.37 8.26 -12.93
N GLY A 272 -18.71 9.43 -12.39
CA GLY A 272 -17.99 10.02 -11.26
C GLY A 272 -18.29 9.31 -9.93
N THR A 273 -17.46 9.57 -8.92
CA THR A 273 -17.49 8.92 -7.60
C THR A 273 -18.89 8.89 -6.97
N TRP A 274 -19.61 10.02 -6.94
CA TRP A 274 -20.94 10.11 -6.32
C TRP A 274 -21.99 9.16 -6.91
N ARG A 275 -21.87 8.79 -8.20
CA ARG A 275 -22.79 7.82 -8.82
C ARG A 275 -22.41 6.38 -8.51
N ARG A 276 -21.13 6.11 -8.20
CA ARG A 276 -20.62 4.77 -7.87
C ARG A 276 -20.86 4.41 -6.40
N LEU A 277 -20.70 5.37 -5.48
CA LEU A 277 -20.86 5.17 -4.04
C LEU A 277 -22.14 4.41 -3.62
N PRO A 278 -23.36 4.77 -4.07
CA PRO A 278 -24.55 4.02 -3.67
C PRO A 278 -24.50 2.56 -4.13
N ILE A 279 -23.91 2.27 -5.30
CA ILE A 279 -23.75 0.89 -5.77
C ILE A 279 -22.78 0.12 -4.89
N TYR A 280 -21.64 0.74 -4.52
CA TYR A 280 -20.67 0.10 -3.62
C TYR A 280 -21.30 -0.20 -2.27
N ILE A 281 -22.02 0.75 -1.68
CA ILE A 281 -22.67 0.56 -0.37
C ILE A 281 -23.71 -0.56 -0.44
N CYS A 282 -24.57 -0.58 -1.46
CA CYS A 282 -25.53 -1.68 -1.65
C CYS A 282 -24.82 -3.03 -1.82
N PHE A 283 -23.72 -3.06 -2.57
CA PHE A 283 -22.93 -4.28 -2.77
C PHE A 283 -22.28 -4.74 -1.47
N ILE A 284 -21.67 -3.84 -0.69
CA ILE A 284 -21.03 -4.13 0.58
C ILE A 284 -22.04 -4.72 1.57
N TYR A 285 -23.21 -4.09 1.76
CA TYR A 285 -24.25 -4.64 2.64
C TYR A 285 -24.73 -6.02 2.19
N THR A 286 -24.89 -6.22 0.87
CA THR A 286 -25.29 -7.52 0.32
C THR A 286 -24.21 -8.57 0.59
N TRP A 287 -22.94 -8.22 0.38
CA TRP A 287 -21.79 -9.10 0.59
C TRP A 287 -21.63 -9.48 2.06
N GLU A 288 -21.65 -8.50 2.96
CA GLU A 288 -21.59 -8.69 4.41
C GLU A 288 -22.73 -9.59 4.89
N PHE A 289 -23.94 -9.35 4.42
CA PHE A 289 -25.10 -10.19 4.75
C PHE A 289 -24.95 -11.63 4.25
N CYS A 290 -24.58 -11.83 2.98
CA CYS A 290 -24.40 -13.16 2.39
C CYS A 290 -23.28 -13.96 3.07
N CYS A 291 -22.14 -13.33 3.32
CA CYS A 291 -21.03 -13.99 4.00
C CYS A 291 -21.38 -14.26 5.47
N GLY A 292 -22.03 -13.31 6.16
CA GLY A 292 -22.52 -13.50 7.52
C GLY A 292 -23.50 -14.67 7.65
N LEU A 293 -24.45 -14.81 6.71
CA LEU A 293 -25.35 -15.95 6.63
C LEU A 293 -24.59 -17.27 6.45
N THR A 294 -23.58 -17.28 5.57
CA THR A 294 -22.77 -18.47 5.30
C THR A 294 -21.95 -18.87 6.52
N LEU A 295 -21.25 -17.92 7.14
CA LEU A 295 -20.42 -18.17 8.34
C LEU A 295 -21.27 -18.60 9.53
N ARG A 296 -22.49 -18.07 9.66
CA ARG A 296 -23.43 -18.47 10.72
C ARG A 296 -23.83 -19.94 10.63
N GLN A 297 -23.82 -20.55 9.45
CA GLN A 297 -24.09 -22.00 9.29
C GLN A 297 -23.00 -22.89 9.94
N PHE A 298 -21.79 -22.34 10.12
CA PHE A 298 -20.64 -23.05 10.70
C PHE A 298 -20.25 -22.53 12.09
N ASP A 299 -21.10 -21.72 12.73
CA ASP A 299 -20.79 -21.00 13.99
C ASP A 299 -19.50 -20.15 13.92
N ALA A 300 -19.13 -19.75 12.71
CA ALA A 300 -17.90 -19.02 12.41
C ALA A 300 -18.11 -17.49 12.28
N CYS A 301 -19.36 -17.03 12.39
CA CYS A 301 -19.69 -15.61 12.32
C CYS A 301 -19.16 -14.90 13.58
N SER A 302 -18.21 -13.98 13.39
CA SER A 302 -17.53 -13.28 14.48
C SER A 302 -18.28 -12.05 15.00
N TRP A 303 -19.34 -11.61 14.32
CA TRP A 303 -20.12 -10.44 14.70
C TRP A 303 -21.61 -10.75 14.89
N ASP A 304 -22.26 -9.94 15.73
CA ASP A 304 -23.71 -9.92 15.93
C ASP A 304 -24.18 -8.50 16.28
N TYR A 305 -24.93 -7.89 15.37
CA TYR A 305 -25.48 -6.54 15.47
C TYR A 305 -26.91 -6.50 16.02
N SER A 306 -27.43 -7.59 16.58
CA SER A 306 -28.81 -7.65 17.09
C SER A 306 -29.13 -6.60 18.15
N HIS A 307 -28.11 -6.12 18.84
CA HIS A 307 -28.20 -5.07 19.86
C HIS A 307 -28.29 -3.64 19.30
N TYR A 308 -28.00 -3.42 18.01
CA TYR A 308 -28.12 -2.12 17.37
C TYR A 308 -29.51 -1.89 16.76
N PRO A 309 -30.01 -0.64 16.75
CA PRO A 309 -31.22 -0.31 16.01
C PRO A 309 -31.01 -0.48 14.50
N HIS A 310 -32.10 -0.74 13.78
CA HIS A 310 -32.08 -0.93 12.32
C HIS A 310 -31.13 -2.03 11.83
N ASN A 311 -30.91 -3.05 12.67
CA ASN A 311 -30.24 -4.27 12.26
C ASN A 311 -31.17 -5.15 11.43
N PHE A 312 -30.59 -5.96 10.54
CA PHE A 312 -31.30 -7.00 9.81
C PHE A 312 -30.66 -8.36 10.13
N MET A 313 -31.44 -9.22 10.80
CA MET A 313 -31.02 -10.55 11.28
C MET A 313 -29.76 -10.53 12.16
N GLY A 314 -29.41 -9.39 12.77
CA GLY A 314 -28.14 -9.19 13.47
C GLY A 314 -26.89 -9.31 12.60
N LEU A 315 -27.03 -9.37 11.27
CA LEU A 315 -25.90 -9.56 10.35
C LEU A 315 -25.40 -8.26 9.73
N ILE A 316 -26.31 -7.32 9.49
CA ILE A 316 -25.98 -5.97 9.01
C ILE A 316 -26.72 -4.94 9.86
N THR A 317 -26.18 -3.73 9.95
CA THR A 317 -26.83 -2.59 10.62
C THR A 317 -26.71 -1.33 9.80
N LEU A 318 -27.83 -0.63 9.60
CA LEU A 318 -27.84 0.65 8.89
C LEU A 318 -27.10 1.75 9.66
N LEU A 319 -26.83 1.56 10.95
CA LEU A 319 -26.03 2.47 11.76
C LEU A 319 -24.61 2.63 11.21
N TYR A 320 -24.07 1.61 10.52
CA TYR A 320 -22.73 1.64 9.94
C TYR A 320 -22.67 2.31 8.56
N LEU A 321 -23.79 2.81 8.04
CA LEU A 321 -23.84 3.53 6.76
C LEU A 321 -22.79 4.66 6.63
N PRO A 322 -22.55 5.51 7.65
CA PRO A 322 -21.49 6.52 7.56
C PRO A 322 -20.10 5.92 7.38
N GLY A 323 -19.82 4.80 8.07
CA GLY A 323 -18.57 4.05 7.93
C GLY A 323 -18.42 3.48 6.52
N TRP A 324 -19.47 2.85 5.99
CA TRP A 324 -19.46 2.31 4.63
C TRP A 324 -19.32 3.38 3.55
N LEU A 325 -19.87 4.58 3.77
CA LEU A 325 -19.69 5.71 2.87
C LEU A 325 -18.21 6.14 2.81
N ILE A 326 -17.58 6.29 3.98
CA ILE A 326 -16.15 6.64 4.09
C ILE A 326 -15.29 5.55 3.44
N LEU A 327 -15.57 4.28 3.74
CA LEU A 327 -14.82 3.15 3.17
C LEU A 327 -15.00 3.07 1.66
N SER A 328 -16.19 3.35 1.13
CA SER A 328 -16.46 3.37 -0.31
C SER A 328 -15.70 4.49 -1.03
N LEU A 329 -15.55 5.65 -0.40
CA LEU A 329 -14.69 6.73 -0.92
C LEU A 329 -13.22 6.33 -0.90
N TYR A 330 -12.79 5.71 0.20
CA TYR A 330 -11.42 5.27 0.38
C TYR A 330 -11.04 4.11 -0.56
N GLN A 331 -11.99 3.23 -0.88
CA GLN A 331 -11.79 2.12 -1.82
C GLN A 331 -11.37 2.61 -3.21
N ASP A 332 -11.93 3.71 -3.72
CA ASP A 332 -11.47 4.29 -5.00
C ASP A 332 -10.01 4.77 -4.90
N VAL A 333 -9.64 5.43 -3.80
CA VAL A 333 -8.25 5.87 -3.54
C VAL A 333 -7.29 4.67 -3.47
N LEU A 334 -7.73 3.58 -2.83
CA LEU A 334 -6.96 2.36 -2.68
C LEU A 334 -6.74 1.66 -4.03
N ILE A 335 -7.77 1.61 -4.88
CA ILE A 335 -7.66 1.04 -6.22
C ILE A 335 -6.72 1.90 -7.07
N ASP A 336 -6.88 3.22 -7.05
CA ASP A 336 -5.98 4.13 -7.76
C ASP A 336 -4.53 3.97 -7.26
N PHE A 337 -4.32 3.81 -5.95
CA PHE A 337 -3.01 3.49 -5.38
C PHE A 337 -2.42 2.19 -5.95
N LEU A 338 -3.22 1.12 -6.04
CA LEU A 338 -2.78 -0.16 -6.60
C LEU A 338 -2.44 -0.09 -8.08
N LEU A 339 -3.13 0.75 -8.85
CA LEU A 339 -2.85 0.97 -10.27
C LEU A 339 -1.48 1.61 -10.50
N LEU A 340 -0.92 2.31 -9.50
CA LEU A 340 0.41 2.91 -9.59
C LEU A 340 1.54 1.88 -9.39
N LEU A 341 1.22 0.69 -8.87
CA LEU A 341 2.17 -0.36 -8.53
C LEU A 341 2.33 -1.39 -9.64
N HIS A 342 3.58 -1.67 -10.00
CA HIS A 342 3.94 -2.63 -11.05
C HIS A 342 5.01 -3.60 -10.55
N PHE A 343 4.95 -4.86 -10.99
CA PHE A 343 6.04 -5.80 -10.78
C PHE A 343 7.05 -5.70 -11.91
N TYR A 344 8.31 -5.45 -11.55
CA TYR A 344 9.42 -5.55 -12.47
C TYR A 344 10.09 -6.92 -12.32
N LEU A 345 9.84 -7.84 -13.27
CA LEU A 345 10.67 -9.02 -13.44
C LEU A 345 11.73 -8.74 -14.52
N PRO A 346 13.03 -8.69 -14.19
CA PRO A 346 14.06 -8.68 -15.22
C PRO A 346 14.02 -10.01 -16.00
N LEU A 347 14.17 -9.92 -17.32
CA LEU A 347 13.95 -10.94 -18.36
C LEU A 347 14.60 -12.35 -18.17
N ASN A 348 15.36 -12.60 -17.10
CA ASN A 348 16.11 -13.86 -16.87
C ASN A 348 15.72 -14.59 -15.57
N PHE A 349 14.47 -14.51 -15.11
CA PHE A 349 14.01 -15.28 -13.95
C PHE A 349 13.28 -16.57 -14.38
N PRO A 350 13.78 -17.77 -14.02
CA PRO A 350 13.01 -18.99 -14.18
C PRO A 350 11.81 -18.96 -13.21
N ILE A 351 10.62 -19.19 -13.75
CA ILE A 351 9.31 -19.14 -13.08
C ILE A 351 9.14 -20.30 -12.06
N THR A 352 10.14 -21.16 -11.89
CA THR A 352 10.03 -22.40 -11.11
C THR A 352 10.07 -22.24 -9.59
N VAL A 353 10.03 -21.02 -9.03
CA VAL A 353 9.96 -20.80 -7.57
C VAL A 353 8.95 -19.72 -7.28
N LEU A 354 7.67 -20.08 -7.39
CA LEU A 354 6.53 -19.34 -6.85
C LEU A 354 5.69 -20.29 -6.02
#